data_AF-A0A966K856-F1
#
_entry.id   AF-A0A966K856-F1
#
_cell.length_a   1.000
_cell.length_b   1.000
_cell.length_c   1.000
_cell.angle_alpha   90.00
_cell.angle_beta   90.00
_cell.angle_gamma   90.00
#
_symmetry.space_group_name_H-M   'P 1'
#
loop_
_entity.id
_entity.type
_entity.pdbx_description
1 polymer ?
#
loop_
_entity_poly.entity_id
_entity_poly.type
_entity_poly.pdbx_seq_one_letter_code
_entity_poly.pdbx_strand_id
1 'polypeptide(L)'
;MFKLANQLTRNLVVAGLAFAAVSAVSAQTKYPNIGREATKAEVAAWDIDVRPDFKGLPKGSGTTARGQEVWEGRCASCHGTFGESNEVFTPIVGGTTKDDIKTGRVASLTSEKQPQRTTLMKVATVSTLWDYIHRAMPWNAPRTLSVDDTYAVLGYILSMAEIVPEDFTLSDKNIAEVQKLMPNRNGMTQAHGMWNEGGKPDVKATACMSDCAKHVAIGSTLPDYARNAHENLALQNRPYGPYRGADT
;
A
#
# COMPACT_ATOMS: atom_id res chain seq x y z
N MET A 1 33.95 -59.67 -16.73
CA MET A 1 32.71 -58.91 -17.04
C MET A 1 32.32 -57.87 -15.96
N PHE A 2 32.63 -58.05 -14.67
CA PHE A 2 32.27 -57.08 -13.61
C PHE A 2 33.08 -55.77 -13.54
N LYS A 3 34.33 -55.72 -14.07
CA LYS A 3 35.16 -54.49 -14.02
C LYS A 3 34.73 -53.41 -15.02
N LEU A 4 34.20 -53.79 -16.19
CA LEU A 4 33.70 -52.81 -17.19
C LEU A 4 32.41 -52.13 -16.71
N ALA A 5 31.51 -52.88 -16.07
CA ALA A 5 30.26 -52.35 -15.56
C ALA A 5 30.52 -51.21 -14.55
N ASN A 6 31.49 -51.37 -13.66
CA ASN A 6 31.81 -50.38 -12.61
C ASN A 6 32.53 -49.11 -13.12
N GLN A 7 33.25 -49.22 -14.25
CA GLN A 7 33.82 -48.05 -14.93
C GLN A 7 32.76 -47.26 -15.70
N LEU A 8 31.79 -47.94 -16.32
CA LEU A 8 30.65 -47.28 -16.97
C LEU A 8 29.79 -46.51 -15.96
N THR A 9 29.49 -47.07 -14.78
CA THR A 9 28.72 -46.37 -13.75
C THR A 9 29.46 -45.16 -13.19
N ARG A 10 30.77 -45.24 -12.95
CA ARG A 10 31.58 -44.09 -12.52
C ARG A 10 31.60 -42.98 -13.56
N ASN A 11 31.77 -43.33 -14.84
CA ASN A 11 31.80 -42.33 -15.92
C ASN A 11 30.43 -41.70 -16.15
N LEU A 12 29.33 -42.46 -15.99
CA LEU A 12 27.97 -41.92 -16.06
C LEU A 12 27.62 -40.99 -14.88
N VAL A 13 28.08 -41.30 -13.66
CA VAL A 13 27.88 -40.42 -12.49
C VAL A 13 28.69 -39.13 -12.61
N VAL A 14 29.94 -39.20 -13.09
CA VAL A 14 30.78 -38.02 -13.33
C VAL A 14 30.23 -37.16 -14.48
N ALA A 15 29.73 -37.78 -15.56
CA ALA A 15 29.07 -37.07 -16.66
C ALA A 15 27.76 -36.41 -16.22
N GLY A 16 26.98 -37.06 -15.33
CA GLY A 16 25.76 -36.50 -14.75
C GLY A 16 26.02 -35.29 -13.83
N LEU A 17 27.09 -35.33 -13.03
CA LEU A 17 27.52 -34.21 -12.20
C LEU A 17 28.07 -33.04 -13.02
N ALA A 18 28.77 -33.31 -14.13
CA ALA A 18 29.22 -32.28 -15.06
C ALA A 18 28.05 -31.62 -15.82
N PHE A 19 27.02 -32.38 -16.21
CA PHE A 19 25.83 -31.83 -16.85
C PHE A 19 24.97 -30.96 -15.91
N ALA A 20 24.92 -31.31 -14.62
CA ALA A 20 24.22 -30.51 -13.61
C ALA A 20 24.91 -29.17 -13.34
N ALA A 21 26.25 -29.11 -13.42
CA ALA A 21 27.01 -27.87 -13.22
C ALA A 21 26.88 -26.88 -14.40
N VAL A 22 26.68 -27.37 -15.63
CA VAL A 22 26.55 -26.51 -16.83
C VAL A 22 25.11 -25.97 -16.97
N SER A 23 24.12 -26.64 -16.40
CA SER A 23 22.71 -26.24 -16.50
C SER A 23 22.35 -24.99 -15.67
N ALA A 24 23.19 -24.61 -14.69
CA ALA A 24 22.96 -23.43 -13.85
C ALA A 24 23.41 -22.09 -14.51
N VAL A 25 24.06 -22.13 -15.68
CA VAL A 25 24.66 -20.94 -16.32
C VAL A 25 23.81 -20.38 -17.46
N SER A 26 22.65 -20.97 -17.79
CA SER A 26 21.90 -20.62 -19.00
C SER A 26 20.65 -19.77 -18.80
N ALA A 27 20.52 -19.05 -17.67
CA ALA A 27 19.38 -18.17 -17.42
C ALA A 27 19.48 -16.76 -18.03
N GLN A 28 20.59 -16.42 -18.70
CA GLN A 28 20.67 -15.22 -19.54
C GLN A 28 20.70 -15.62 -21.01
N THR A 29 19.59 -15.49 -21.74
CA THR A 29 19.59 -15.10 -23.17
C THR A 29 18.19 -14.78 -23.71
N LYS A 30 17.48 -13.79 -23.15
CA LYS A 30 16.50 -13.03 -23.97
C LYS A 30 17.09 -11.70 -24.45
N TYR A 31 18.03 -11.14 -23.69
CA TYR A 31 18.74 -9.91 -24.01
C TYR A 31 20.23 -10.07 -23.66
N PRO A 32 21.11 -10.37 -24.63
CA PRO A 32 22.54 -10.50 -24.34
C PRO A 32 23.09 -9.17 -23.79
N ASN A 33 23.92 -9.26 -22.76
CA ASN A 33 24.56 -8.12 -22.08
C ASN A 33 23.63 -7.16 -21.30
N ILE A 34 22.37 -7.52 -21.02
CA ILE A 34 21.46 -6.71 -20.19
C ILE A 34 21.05 -7.49 -18.93
N GLY A 35 21.49 -6.99 -17.76
CA GLY A 35 21.13 -7.53 -16.44
C GLY A 35 21.66 -8.94 -16.16
N ARG A 36 21.28 -9.54 -15.03
CA ARG A 36 21.47 -10.97 -14.69
C ARG A 36 20.25 -11.48 -13.92
N GLU A 37 20.13 -12.79 -13.77
CA GLU A 37 19.10 -13.34 -12.88
C GLU A 37 19.34 -12.86 -11.43
N ALA A 38 18.26 -12.46 -10.76
CA ALA A 38 18.29 -12.11 -9.35
C ALA A 38 18.47 -13.37 -8.51
N THR A 39 19.37 -13.34 -7.54
CA THR A 39 19.55 -14.44 -6.60
C THR A 39 18.34 -14.55 -5.69
N LYS A 40 18.08 -15.76 -5.15
CA LYS A 40 17.00 -15.96 -4.17
C LYS A 40 17.14 -15.05 -2.94
N ALA A 41 18.37 -14.75 -2.52
CA ALA A 41 18.63 -13.85 -1.39
C ALA A 41 18.28 -12.40 -1.72
N GLU A 42 18.56 -11.93 -2.94
CA GLU A 42 18.17 -10.58 -3.38
C GLU A 42 16.66 -10.44 -3.46
N VAL A 43 15.96 -11.43 -4.03
CA VAL A 43 14.50 -11.45 -4.07
C VAL A 43 13.94 -11.43 -2.65
N ALA A 44 14.40 -12.32 -1.76
CA ALA A 44 13.92 -12.35 -0.37
C ALA A 44 14.19 -11.06 0.43
N ALA A 45 15.23 -10.31 0.09
CA ALA A 45 15.54 -9.04 0.76
C ALA A 45 14.66 -7.87 0.29
N TRP A 46 14.02 -7.96 -0.88
CA TRP A 46 13.25 -6.89 -1.52
C TRP A 46 11.74 -7.19 -1.57
N ASP A 47 11.39 -8.44 -1.88
CA ASP A 47 10.03 -8.98 -1.95
C ASP A 47 9.55 -9.36 -0.54
N ILE A 48 9.16 -8.32 0.21
CA ILE A 48 8.51 -8.43 1.52
C ILE A 48 7.02 -8.06 1.43
N ASP A 49 6.47 -8.04 0.22
CA ASP A 49 5.10 -7.59 -0.04
C ASP A 49 4.10 -8.56 0.61
N VAL A 50 3.12 -8.00 1.32
CA VAL A 50 1.98 -8.77 1.84
C VAL A 50 0.72 -8.42 1.09
N ARG A 51 0.31 -9.36 0.24
CA ARG A 51 -0.89 -9.23 -0.59
C ARG A 51 -2.18 -9.32 0.23
N PRO A 52 -3.32 -8.84 -0.31
CA PRO A 52 -4.65 -9.02 0.32
C PRO A 52 -5.06 -10.45 0.60
N ASP A 53 -4.52 -11.43 -0.13
CA ASP A 53 -4.69 -12.87 0.10
C ASP A 53 -3.66 -13.46 1.08
N PHE A 54 -2.91 -12.59 1.78
CA PHE A 54 -1.85 -12.91 2.73
C PHE A 54 -0.67 -13.70 2.15
N LYS A 55 -0.55 -13.80 0.83
CA LYS A 55 0.69 -14.28 0.23
C LYS A 55 1.83 -13.31 0.57
N GLY A 56 2.92 -13.87 1.06
CA GLY A 56 4.10 -13.12 1.54
C GLY A 56 4.09 -12.82 3.04
N LEU A 57 2.98 -13.08 3.75
CA LEU A 57 2.89 -12.81 5.19
C LEU A 57 3.87 -13.69 5.99
N PRO A 58 4.83 -13.11 6.73
CA PRO A 58 5.74 -13.86 7.60
C PRO A 58 5.02 -14.42 8.83
N LYS A 59 5.49 -15.56 9.35
CA LYS A 59 4.95 -16.11 10.61
C LYS A 59 5.34 -15.23 11.78
N GLY A 60 4.39 -14.98 12.68
CA GLY A 60 4.63 -14.17 13.88
C GLY A 60 3.35 -13.85 14.62
N SER A 61 3.50 -13.20 15.77
CA SER A 61 2.39 -12.75 16.59
C SER A 61 2.78 -11.62 17.53
N GLY A 62 1.82 -10.78 17.90
CA GLY A 62 2.03 -9.70 18.86
C GLY A 62 0.77 -9.37 19.62
N THR A 63 0.92 -9.09 20.91
CA THR A 63 -0.18 -8.62 21.77
C THR A 63 -0.38 -7.12 21.58
N THR A 64 -1.60 -6.65 21.75
CA THR A 64 -1.95 -5.22 21.83
C THR A 64 -1.12 -4.48 22.89
N ALA A 65 -0.88 -5.11 24.05
CA ALA A 65 -0.04 -4.55 25.12
C ALA A 65 1.40 -4.28 24.64
N ARG A 66 2.02 -5.24 23.94
CA ARG A 66 3.32 -5.01 23.30
C ARG A 66 3.23 -3.94 22.21
N GLY A 67 2.11 -3.89 21.49
CA GLY A 67 1.86 -2.91 20.45
C GLY A 67 1.81 -1.48 20.99
N GLN A 68 1.25 -1.29 22.19
CA GLN A 68 1.25 0.00 22.87
C GLN A 68 2.67 0.47 23.18
N GLU A 69 3.54 -0.39 23.72
CA GLU A 69 4.94 -0.04 23.98
C GLU A 69 5.68 0.40 22.70
N VAL A 70 5.45 -0.32 21.59
CA VAL A 70 6.03 0.03 20.28
C VAL A 70 5.46 1.36 19.79
N TRP A 71 4.15 1.56 19.94
CA TRP A 71 3.46 2.79 19.52
C TRP A 71 4.00 4.02 20.26
N GLU A 72 4.06 3.97 21.58
CA GLU A 72 4.55 5.07 22.42
C GLU A 72 6.04 5.37 22.14
N GLY A 73 6.85 4.32 21.97
CA GLY A 73 8.29 4.48 21.75
C GLY A 73 8.69 4.88 20.33
N ARG A 74 7.86 4.62 19.31
CA ARG A 74 8.26 4.76 17.90
C ARG A 74 7.25 5.43 16.96
N CYS A 75 5.99 5.62 17.36
CA CYS A 75 4.92 6.10 16.47
C CYS A 75 4.22 7.37 16.98
N ALA A 76 4.00 7.46 18.30
CA ALA A 76 3.17 8.49 18.91
C ALA A 76 3.68 9.93 18.70
N SER A 77 4.98 10.12 18.52
CA SER A 77 5.57 11.45 18.28
C SER A 77 5.05 12.14 17.01
N CYS A 78 4.55 11.37 16.03
CA CYS A 78 3.98 11.91 14.81
C CYS A 78 2.49 11.61 14.66
N HIS A 79 2.01 10.51 15.23
CA HIS A 79 0.62 10.07 15.09
C HIS A 79 -0.27 10.38 16.30
N GLY A 80 0.28 10.93 17.38
CA GLY A 80 -0.44 11.18 18.63
C GLY A 80 -0.56 9.93 19.49
N THR A 81 -1.00 10.10 20.74
CA THR A 81 -1.11 8.98 21.70
C THR A 81 -2.19 7.99 21.27
N PHE A 82 -3.25 8.46 20.61
CA PHE A 82 -4.41 7.67 20.20
C PHE A 82 -4.58 7.60 18.68
N GLY A 83 -3.55 7.94 17.90
CA GLY A 83 -3.63 7.97 16.43
C GLY A 83 -4.40 9.18 15.88
N GLU A 84 -4.56 10.23 16.69
CA GLU A 84 -5.39 11.40 16.49
C GLU A 84 -4.64 12.64 16.00
N SER A 85 -3.29 12.65 16.07
CA SER A 85 -2.52 13.84 15.74
C SER A 85 -2.69 14.21 14.27
N ASN A 86 -2.89 15.50 14.02
CA ASN A 86 -2.90 16.12 12.70
C ASN A 86 -1.73 17.10 12.50
N GLU A 87 -0.77 17.14 13.43
CA GLU A 87 0.35 18.10 13.37
C GLU A 87 1.36 17.73 12.28
N VAL A 88 1.63 16.44 12.10
CA VAL A 88 2.60 15.93 11.11
C VAL A 88 1.91 15.19 9.97
N PHE A 89 0.97 14.30 10.30
CA PHE A 89 0.23 13.48 9.33
C PHE A 89 -1.26 13.54 9.62
N THR A 90 -2.11 13.16 8.67
CA THR A 90 -3.55 13.01 8.95
C THR A 90 -3.79 11.92 10.00
N PRO A 91 -4.82 12.04 10.86
CA PRO A 91 -5.14 11.04 11.87
C PRO A 91 -5.29 9.63 11.27
N ILE A 92 -4.84 8.61 11.98
CA ILE A 92 -4.92 7.23 11.51
C ILE A 92 -6.11 6.47 12.09
N VAL A 93 -6.55 6.84 13.31
CA VAL A 93 -7.67 6.25 14.04
C VAL A 93 -8.80 7.26 14.18
N GLY A 94 -10.05 6.78 14.19
CA GLY A 94 -11.26 7.58 14.36
C GLY A 94 -12.13 7.65 13.10
N GLY A 95 -13.38 8.10 13.27
CA GLY A 95 -14.33 8.25 12.16
C GLY A 95 -14.96 6.94 11.65
N THR A 96 -14.74 5.82 12.35
CA THR A 96 -15.34 4.51 12.09
C THR A 96 -16.23 4.09 13.26
N THR A 97 -17.23 3.28 12.99
CA THR A 97 -18.20 2.76 13.97
C THR A 97 -18.35 1.25 13.89
N LYS A 98 -18.97 0.63 14.90
CA LYS A 98 -19.31 -0.80 14.88
C LYS A 98 -20.29 -1.15 13.75
N ASP A 99 -21.11 -0.21 13.29
CA ASP A 99 -22.00 -0.42 12.15
C ASP A 99 -21.25 -0.38 10.81
N ASP A 100 -20.19 0.42 10.70
CA ASP A 100 -19.27 0.37 9.55
C ASP A 100 -18.57 -0.99 9.48
N ILE A 101 -18.15 -1.57 10.62
CA ILE A 101 -17.60 -2.93 10.67
C ILE A 101 -18.64 -3.96 10.18
N LYS A 102 -19.90 -3.87 10.60
CA LYS A 102 -20.95 -4.80 10.14
C LYS A 102 -21.17 -4.70 8.63
N THR A 103 -21.32 -3.49 8.10
CA THR A 103 -21.63 -3.24 6.68
C THR A 103 -20.41 -3.38 5.76
N GLY A 104 -19.22 -3.19 6.30
CA GLY A 104 -17.97 -3.05 5.56
C GLY A 104 -17.89 -1.79 4.72
N ARG A 105 -18.70 -0.77 5.02
CA ARG A 105 -18.66 0.54 4.36
C ARG A 105 -18.71 1.64 5.41
N VAL A 106 -17.76 2.55 5.35
CA VAL A 106 -17.69 3.68 6.28
C VAL A 106 -18.65 4.78 5.84
N ALA A 107 -19.76 4.93 6.56
CA ALA A 107 -20.80 5.92 6.23
C ALA A 107 -20.28 7.36 6.26
N SER A 108 -19.36 7.65 7.19
CA SER A 108 -18.73 8.96 7.37
C SER A 108 -17.93 9.43 6.14
N LEU A 109 -17.52 8.53 5.23
CA LEU A 109 -16.86 8.94 3.98
C LEU A 109 -17.79 9.64 2.98
N THR A 110 -19.09 9.41 3.10
CA THR A 110 -20.13 10.07 2.28
C THR A 110 -20.73 11.30 2.94
N SER A 111 -20.29 11.61 4.16
CA SER A 111 -20.77 12.77 4.91
C SER A 111 -19.82 13.95 4.78
N GLU A 112 -20.36 15.16 4.69
CA GLU A 112 -19.60 16.41 4.79
C GLU A 112 -19.25 16.79 6.24
N LYS A 113 -19.72 15.99 7.22
CA LYS A 113 -19.53 16.28 8.65
C LYS A 113 -18.16 15.91 9.16
N GLN A 114 -17.36 15.18 8.38
CA GLN A 114 -16.08 14.68 8.84
C GLN A 114 -14.94 15.61 8.43
N PRO A 115 -14.31 16.33 9.38
CA PRO A 115 -13.30 17.34 9.04
C PRO A 115 -12.02 16.71 8.49
N GLN A 116 -11.70 15.48 8.89
CA GLN A 116 -10.52 14.73 8.44
C GLN A 116 -10.87 13.25 8.25
N ARG A 117 -10.41 12.67 7.14
CA ARG A 117 -10.62 11.25 6.83
C ARG A 117 -9.42 10.46 7.31
N THR A 118 -9.65 9.50 8.20
CA THR A 118 -8.56 8.73 8.80
C THR A 118 -8.10 7.58 7.92
N THR A 119 -6.95 6.99 8.25
CA THR A 119 -6.45 5.80 7.55
C THR A 119 -7.43 4.63 7.65
N LEU A 120 -7.94 4.34 8.86
CA LEU A 120 -8.88 3.23 9.08
C LEU A 120 -10.26 3.46 8.46
N MET A 121 -10.65 4.72 8.19
CA MET A 121 -11.84 4.98 7.39
C MET A 121 -11.68 4.52 5.94
N LYS A 122 -10.47 4.59 5.37
CA LYS A 122 -10.25 4.41 3.93
C LYS A 122 -9.74 3.02 3.57
N VAL A 123 -8.78 2.49 4.32
CA VAL A 123 -8.07 1.25 3.94
C VAL A 123 -9.03 0.06 4.01
N ALA A 124 -9.09 -0.70 2.90
CA ALA A 124 -9.99 -1.85 2.77
C ALA A 124 -9.39 -3.15 3.31
N THR A 125 -8.07 -3.27 3.33
CA THR A 125 -7.34 -4.52 3.58
C THR A 125 -6.33 -4.34 4.70
N VAL A 126 -6.40 -5.21 5.72
CA VAL A 126 -5.48 -5.19 6.86
C VAL A 126 -4.05 -5.53 6.45
N SER A 127 -3.89 -6.32 5.37
CA SER A 127 -2.57 -6.65 4.79
C SER A 127 -1.82 -5.39 4.36
N THR A 128 -2.52 -4.38 3.84
CA THR A 128 -1.93 -3.11 3.42
C THR A 128 -1.35 -2.35 4.61
N LEU A 129 -2.02 -2.39 5.76
CA LEU A 129 -1.50 -1.80 6.98
C LEU A 129 -0.26 -2.57 7.46
N TRP A 130 -0.33 -3.90 7.47
CA TRP A 130 0.80 -4.75 7.87
C TRP A 130 2.04 -4.49 7.00
N ASP A 131 1.88 -4.56 5.68
CA ASP A 131 2.96 -4.34 4.71
C ASP A 131 3.56 -2.94 4.84
N TYR A 132 2.71 -1.90 4.88
CA TYR A 132 3.16 -0.53 5.00
C TYR A 132 3.92 -0.28 6.31
N ILE A 133 3.42 -0.79 7.44
CA ILE A 133 4.09 -0.66 8.73
C ILE A 133 5.45 -1.38 8.69
N HIS A 134 5.49 -2.61 8.19
CA HIS A 134 6.73 -3.40 8.14
C HIS A 134 7.79 -2.75 7.23
N ARG A 135 7.35 -2.26 6.07
CA ARG A 135 8.23 -1.75 5.01
C ARG A 135 8.67 -0.31 5.24
N ALA A 136 7.77 0.54 5.70
CA ALA A 136 7.96 1.99 5.67
C ALA A 136 8.02 2.65 7.05
N MET A 137 7.61 1.97 8.12
CA MET A 137 7.57 2.56 9.47
C MET A 137 8.68 2.02 10.39
N PRO A 138 9.07 2.81 11.42
CA PRO A 138 8.76 4.23 11.63
C PRO A 138 9.30 5.13 10.53
N TRP A 139 8.69 6.30 10.29
CA TRP A 139 9.02 7.18 9.16
C TRP A 139 10.50 7.59 9.12
N ASN A 140 11.13 7.80 10.28
CA ASN A 140 12.55 8.14 10.41
C ASN A 140 13.49 6.92 10.41
N ALA A 141 12.96 5.70 10.51
CA ALA A 141 13.72 4.47 10.56
C ALA A 141 12.97 3.28 9.91
N PRO A 142 12.68 3.32 8.59
CA PRO A 142 11.94 2.25 7.92
C PRO A 142 12.62 0.88 8.05
N ARG A 143 11.84 -0.21 8.05
CA ARG A 143 12.32 -1.61 8.14
C ARG A 143 13.07 -1.95 9.43
N THR A 144 12.82 -1.22 10.51
CA THR A 144 13.45 -1.48 11.83
C THR A 144 12.52 -2.20 12.82
N LEU A 145 11.26 -2.43 12.46
CA LEU A 145 10.34 -3.25 13.24
C LEU A 145 10.57 -4.73 12.95
N SER A 146 10.57 -5.54 14.00
CA SER A 146 10.51 -6.99 13.85
C SER A 146 9.13 -7.42 13.32
N VAL A 147 9.02 -8.67 12.84
CA VAL A 147 7.74 -9.25 12.41
C VAL A 147 6.73 -9.22 13.56
N ASP A 148 7.13 -9.63 14.76
CA ASP A 148 6.26 -9.67 15.94
C ASP A 148 5.87 -8.26 16.42
N ASP A 149 6.81 -7.29 16.42
CA ASP A 149 6.48 -5.90 16.75
C ASP A 149 5.51 -5.28 15.72
N THR A 150 5.61 -5.68 14.45
CA THR A 150 4.69 -5.24 13.40
C THR A 150 3.28 -5.78 13.68
N TYR A 151 3.14 -7.06 14.04
CA TYR A 151 1.85 -7.62 14.47
C TYR A 151 1.31 -6.93 15.72
N ALA A 152 2.17 -6.68 16.70
CA ALA A 152 1.80 -6.06 17.96
C ALA A 152 1.24 -4.65 17.73
N VAL A 153 2.00 -3.78 17.04
CA VAL A 153 1.59 -2.38 16.80
C VAL A 153 0.36 -2.29 15.90
N LEU A 154 0.23 -3.17 14.90
CA LEU A 154 -0.99 -3.25 14.10
C LEU A 154 -2.19 -3.68 14.94
N GLY A 155 -2.04 -4.70 15.79
CA GLY A 155 -3.08 -5.12 16.73
C GLY A 155 -3.53 -3.97 17.63
N TYR A 156 -2.58 -3.18 18.14
CA TYR A 156 -2.88 -2.00 18.96
C TYR A 156 -3.63 -0.91 18.18
N ILE A 157 -3.20 -0.58 16.95
CA ILE A 157 -3.92 0.38 16.08
C ILE A 157 -5.37 -0.06 15.84
N LEU A 158 -5.58 -1.35 15.57
CA LEU A 158 -6.92 -1.91 15.36
C LEU A 158 -7.75 -1.89 16.65
N SER A 159 -7.12 -2.09 17.81
CA SER A 159 -7.77 -2.00 19.11
C SER A 159 -8.21 -0.57 19.43
N MET A 160 -7.38 0.45 19.15
CA MET A 160 -7.76 1.86 19.36
C MET A 160 -9.00 2.26 18.55
N ALA A 161 -9.25 1.57 17.43
CA ALA A 161 -10.43 1.76 16.61
C ALA A 161 -11.61 0.82 16.94
N GLU A 162 -11.51 0.08 18.05
CA GLU A 162 -12.48 -0.94 18.47
C GLU A 162 -12.77 -2.03 17.41
N ILE A 163 -11.82 -2.29 16.50
CA ILE A 163 -11.94 -3.35 15.47
C ILE A 163 -11.64 -4.73 16.10
N VAL A 164 -10.73 -4.76 17.06
CA VAL A 164 -10.40 -5.93 17.88
C VAL A 164 -10.41 -5.56 19.37
N PRO A 165 -10.54 -6.53 20.30
CA PRO A 165 -10.47 -6.26 21.74
C PRO A 165 -9.12 -5.68 22.21
N GLU A 166 -9.12 -5.02 23.37
CA GLU A 166 -7.92 -4.44 23.99
C GLU A 166 -6.88 -5.47 24.43
N ASP A 167 -7.28 -6.71 24.69
CA ASP A 167 -6.42 -7.83 25.10
C ASP A 167 -6.12 -8.81 23.93
N PHE A 168 -6.24 -8.34 22.70
CA PHE A 168 -6.10 -9.17 21.50
C PHE A 168 -4.63 -9.53 21.20
N THR A 169 -4.44 -10.71 20.60
CA THR A 169 -3.16 -11.12 20.00
C THR A 169 -3.34 -11.30 18.50
N LEU A 170 -2.74 -10.42 17.70
CA LEU A 170 -2.73 -10.53 16.25
C LEU A 170 -1.62 -11.49 15.82
N SER A 171 -1.88 -12.34 14.83
CA SER A 171 -0.90 -13.30 14.31
C SER A 171 -1.13 -13.63 12.84
N ASP A 172 -0.15 -14.32 12.24
CA ASP A 172 -0.27 -14.91 10.91
C ASP A 172 -1.50 -15.83 10.77
N LYS A 173 -1.92 -16.46 11.87
CA LYS A 173 -3.00 -17.45 11.88
C LYS A 173 -4.40 -16.84 11.91
N ASN A 174 -4.56 -15.60 12.41
CA ASN A 174 -5.88 -14.99 12.62
C ASN A 174 -6.10 -13.68 11.85
N ILE A 175 -5.05 -13.09 11.24
CA ILE A 175 -5.17 -11.82 10.53
C ILE A 175 -6.20 -11.86 9.38
N ALA A 176 -6.42 -13.03 8.78
CA ALA A 176 -7.44 -13.22 7.74
C ALA A 176 -8.87 -13.06 8.28
N GLU A 177 -9.12 -13.43 9.53
CA GLU A 177 -10.40 -13.18 10.20
C GLU A 177 -10.53 -11.69 10.55
N VAL A 178 -9.45 -11.06 11.00
CA VAL A 178 -9.41 -9.61 11.27
C VAL A 178 -9.67 -8.78 10.01
N GLN A 179 -9.23 -9.23 8.82
CA GLN A 179 -9.55 -8.55 7.56
C GLN A 179 -11.05 -8.42 7.31
N LYS A 180 -11.86 -9.39 7.77
CA LYS A 180 -13.32 -9.36 7.65
C LYS A 180 -13.95 -8.29 8.55
N LEU A 181 -13.21 -7.79 9.54
CA LEU A 181 -13.62 -6.74 10.46
C LEU A 181 -13.23 -5.34 9.97
N MET A 182 -12.46 -5.21 8.88
CA MET A 182 -12.07 -3.90 8.37
C MET A 182 -13.31 -3.05 8.03
N PRO A 183 -13.44 -1.82 8.57
CA PRO A 183 -14.63 -0.99 8.44
C PRO A 183 -15.00 -0.64 6.99
N ASN A 184 -14.02 -0.57 6.10
CA ASN A 184 -14.22 -0.18 4.69
C ASN A 184 -13.89 -1.30 3.69
N ARG A 185 -13.92 -2.57 4.11
CA ARG A 185 -13.56 -3.72 3.23
C ARG A 185 -14.38 -3.81 1.94
N ASN A 186 -15.60 -3.26 1.92
CA ASN A 186 -16.51 -3.23 0.76
C ASN A 186 -16.58 -1.84 0.10
N GLY A 187 -15.68 -0.92 0.46
CA GLY A 187 -15.68 0.46 -0.01
C GLY A 187 -15.05 0.68 -1.39
N MET A 188 -14.26 -0.28 -1.88
CA MET A 188 -13.59 -0.19 -3.18
C MET A 188 -14.41 -0.88 -4.27
N THR A 189 -14.42 -0.31 -5.48
CA THR A 189 -15.10 -0.89 -6.64
C THR A 189 -14.36 -0.56 -7.93
N GLN A 190 -14.33 -1.51 -8.87
CA GLN A 190 -13.92 -1.28 -10.25
C GLN A 190 -15.13 -0.95 -11.14
N ALA A 191 -16.35 -1.12 -10.63
CA ALA A 191 -17.59 -0.82 -11.34
C ALA A 191 -17.88 0.70 -11.31
N HIS A 192 -17.00 1.49 -11.90
CA HIS A 192 -17.20 2.91 -12.13
C HIS A 192 -16.88 3.29 -13.58
N GLY A 193 -17.52 4.35 -14.07
CA GLY A 193 -17.44 4.69 -15.49
C GLY A 193 -16.06 5.12 -15.97
N MET A 194 -15.17 5.57 -15.09
CA MET A 194 -13.82 6.01 -15.50
C MET A 194 -12.90 4.89 -16.03
N TRP A 195 -13.17 3.61 -15.76
CA TRP A 195 -12.36 2.49 -16.29
C TRP A 195 -12.94 1.86 -17.57
N ASN A 196 -14.10 2.32 -18.02
CA ASN A 196 -14.78 1.77 -19.19
C ASN A 196 -14.97 2.86 -20.24
N GLU A 197 -14.56 2.64 -21.49
CA GLU A 197 -14.72 3.63 -22.58
C GLU A 197 -16.20 4.03 -22.81
N GLY A 198 -17.13 3.09 -22.63
CA GLY A 198 -18.57 3.34 -22.66
C GLY A 198 -19.20 3.64 -21.29
N GLY A 199 -18.37 3.85 -20.27
CA GLY A 199 -18.81 4.11 -18.90
C GLY A 199 -19.42 5.50 -18.74
N LYS A 200 -20.34 5.65 -17.77
CA LYS A 200 -20.91 6.95 -17.44
C LYS A 200 -19.81 7.85 -16.82
N PRO A 201 -19.49 9.01 -17.40
CA PRO A 201 -18.51 9.92 -16.82
C PRO A 201 -19.00 10.43 -15.45
N ASP A 202 -18.04 10.66 -14.56
CA ASP A 202 -18.26 11.30 -13.25
C ASP A 202 -18.60 12.79 -13.40
N VAL A 203 -18.09 13.41 -14.47
CA VAL A 203 -18.44 14.77 -14.89
C VAL A 203 -19.61 14.75 -15.89
N LYS A 204 -20.65 15.54 -15.62
CA LYS A 204 -21.77 15.79 -16.55
C LYS A 204 -21.56 17.10 -17.32
N ALA A 205 -20.35 17.32 -17.80
CA ALA A 205 -20.04 18.54 -18.54
C ALA A 205 -20.60 18.42 -19.97
N THR A 206 -21.60 19.23 -20.30
CA THR A 206 -22.00 19.44 -21.69
C THR A 206 -21.08 20.49 -22.30
N ALA A 207 -20.37 20.14 -23.38
CA ALA A 207 -19.58 21.13 -24.11
C ALA A 207 -20.51 22.24 -24.61
N CYS A 208 -20.18 23.49 -24.28
CA CYS A 208 -20.92 24.61 -24.82
C CYS A 208 -20.44 24.91 -26.25
N MET A 209 -21.35 24.84 -27.22
CA MET A 209 -21.04 25.01 -28.65
C MET A 209 -21.45 26.38 -29.20
N SER A 210 -22.43 27.05 -28.57
CA SER A 210 -22.93 28.36 -28.95
C SER A 210 -23.43 29.13 -27.72
N ASP A 211 -23.29 30.46 -27.74
CA ASP A 211 -23.75 31.39 -26.68
C ASP A 211 -23.29 31.02 -25.26
N CYS A 212 -22.03 30.58 -25.14
CA CYS A 212 -21.43 30.17 -23.88
C CYS A 212 -21.35 31.29 -22.86
N ALA A 213 -21.31 30.92 -21.58
CA ALA A 213 -21.19 31.86 -20.46
C ALA A 213 -20.08 32.87 -20.75
N LYS A 214 -20.47 34.14 -20.93
CA LYS A 214 -19.55 35.23 -21.30
C LYS A 214 -18.55 35.55 -20.18
N HIS A 215 -18.88 35.15 -18.95
CA HIS A 215 -18.08 35.39 -17.77
C HIS A 215 -18.13 34.16 -16.86
N VAL A 216 -16.97 33.70 -16.39
CA VAL A 216 -16.85 32.64 -15.40
C VAL A 216 -16.64 33.30 -14.05
N ALA A 217 -17.56 33.09 -13.11
CA ALA A 217 -17.36 33.49 -11.73
C ALA A 217 -16.28 32.60 -11.10
N ILE A 218 -15.14 33.18 -10.74
CA ILE A 218 -14.05 32.42 -10.13
C ILE A 218 -14.39 32.20 -8.65
N GLY A 219 -14.70 30.97 -8.27
CA GLY A 219 -15.06 30.61 -6.90
C GLY A 219 -13.86 30.45 -5.95
N SER A 220 -12.68 30.19 -6.48
CA SER A 220 -11.44 30.11 -5.70
C SER A 220 -10.23 30.43 -6.56
N THR A 221 -9.25 31.16 -6.02
CA THR A 221 -7.96 31.43 -6.66
C THR A 221 -6.83 31.00 -5.73
N LEU A 222 -5.71 30.56 -6.31
CA LEU A 222 -4.47 30.46 -5.54
C LEU A 222 -4.00 31.88 -5.18
N PRO A 223 -3.57 32.13 -3.94
CA PRO A 223 -2.95 33.40 -3.56
C PRO A 223 -1.71 33.69 -4.43
N ASP A 224 -1.43 34.96 -4.72
CA ASP A 224 -0.34 35.34 -5.64
C ASP A 224 1.02 34.76 -5.24
N TYR A 225 1.33 34.70 -3.94
CA TYR A 225 2.59 34.11 -3.45
C TYR A 225 2.73 32.61 -3.74
N ALA A 226 1.61 31.90 -3.97
CA ALA A 226 1.58 30.46 -4.22
C ALA A 226 1.50 30.14 -5.71
N ARG A 227 1.12 31.11 -6.55
CA ARG A 227 0.90 30.88 -7.98
C ARG A 227 2.18 30.53 -8.75
N ASN A 228 3.34 30.99 -8.26
CA ASN A 228 4.66 30.75 -8.85
C ASN A 228 5.58 29.89 -7.94
N ALA A 229 5.02 29.22 -6.92
CA ALA A 229 5.81 28.38 -6.00
C ALA A 229 6.57 27.24 -6.70
N HIS A 230 6.15 26.89 -7.92
CA HIS A 230 6.77 25.91 -8.79
C HIS A 230 7.19 26.53 -10.13
N GLU A 231 7.61 27.79 -10.15
CA GLU A 231 7.90 28.57 -11.36
C GLU A 231 6.65 28.96 -12.17
N ASN A 232 6.84 29.53 -13.36
CA ASN A 232 5.76 30.05 -14.18
C ASN A 232 4.94 28.91 -14.82
N LEU A 233 3.65 28.84 -14.52
CA LEU A 233 2.76 27.78 -15.01
C LEU A 233 2.54 27.83 -16.54
N ALA A 234 2.72 28.99 -17.19
CA ALA A 234 2.66 29.11 -18.64
C ALA A 234 3.78 28.33 -19.33
N LEU A 235 4.98 28.28 -18.73
CA LEU A 235 6.13 27.57 -19.27
C LEU A 235 6.05 26.05 -19.11
N GLN A 236 5.25 25.58 -18.14
CA GLN A 236 5.05 24.16 -17.86
C GLN A 236 3.94 23.53 -18.70
N ASN A 237 3.13 24.35 -19.39
CA ASN A 237 2.06 23.89 -20.25
C ASN A 237 2.44 24.04 -21.72
N ARG A 238 1.87 23.16 -22.56
CA ARG A 238 2.07 23.26 -24.00
C ARG A 238 1.43 24.56 -24.52
N PRO A 239 2.08 25.28 -25.45
CA PRO A 239 1.52 26.47 -26.07
C PRO A 239 0.46 26.14 -27.14
N TYR A 240 -0.10 24.93 -27.13
CA TYR A 240 -1.17 24.49 -28.01
C TYR A 240 -2.04 23.47 -27.30
N GLY A 241 -3.34 23.49 -27.61
CA GLY A 241 -4.36 22.68 -26.94
C GLY A 241 -5.46 23.51 -26.29
N PRO A 242 -6.51 22.84 -25.77
CA PRO A 242 -7.68 23.49 -25.17
C PRO A 242 -7.39 24.15 -23.80
N TYR A 243 -6.25 23.81 -23.18
CA TYR A 243 -5.83 24.38 -21.90
C TYR A 243 -4.53 25.17 -22.08
N ARG A 244 -4.51 26.40 -21.55
CA ARG A 244 -3.34 27.28 -21.55
C ARG A 244 -2.86 27.46 -20.12
N GLY A 245 -1.55 27.37 -19.89
CA GLY A 245 -0.98 27.73 -18.59
C GLY A 245 -1.20 29.21 -18.32
N ALA A 246 -1.53 29.56 -17.07
CA ALA A 246 -1.65 30.94 -16.66
C ALA A 246 -0.27 31.56 -16.50
N ASP A 247 -0.12 32.83 -16.88
CA ASP A 247 1.07 33.61 -16.53
C ASP A 247 0.99 33.95 -15.03
N THR A 248 1.98 33.45 -14.27
CA THR A 248 2.01 33.45 -12.80
C THR A 248 3.33 33.98 -12.28
#